data_AF-A0A1P8FKT3-F1
#
_entry.id   AF-A0A1P8FKT3-F1
#
_cell.length_a   1.000
_cell.length_b   1.000
_cell.length_c   1.000
_cell.angle_alpha   90.00
_cell.angle_beta   90.00
_cell.angle_gamma   90.00
#
_symmetry.space_group_name_H-M   'P 1'
#
loop_
_entity.id
_entity.type
_entity.pdbx_description
1 polymer ?
#
loop_
_entity_poly.entity_id
_entity_poly.type
_entity_poly.pdbx_seq_one_letter_code
_entity_poly.pdbx_strand_id
1 'polypeptide(L)'
;MTTMDRSTIFPAVADLLADSLAIDAARIQPDSRLIDDLGMDSLDFVELVFSLERRFDVKMRSAELDMLLRAEFDPKRLVEGRYLPPEDVARMLEWMPNLARADAARVTPRDLYGFISVESLVRLVDRRL
;
A
#
# COMPACT_ATOMS: atom_id res chain seq x y z
N MET A 1 26.73 0.38 -6.57
CA MET A 1 25.50 -0.10 -5.89
C MET A 1 24.45 -0.24 -6.96
N THR A 2 24.08 -1.47 -7.28
CA THR A 2 23.16 -1.79 -8.38
C THR A 2 21.77 -1.39 -7.95
N THR A 3 21.31 -0.20 -8.33
CA THR A 3 19.91 0.19 -8.21
C THR A 3 19.13 -0.84 -9.00
N MET A 4 18.35 -1.67 -8.32
CA MET A 4 17.41 -2.55 -8.99
C MET A 4 16.38 -1.63 -9.65
N ASP A 5 16.36 -1.60 -10.99
CA ASP A 5 15.55 -0.65 -11.74
C ASP A 5 14.06 -0.94 -11.48
N ARG A 6 13.22 0.09 -11.34
CA ARG A 6 11.76 -0.05 -11.12
C ARG A 6 11.12 -1.00 -12.13
N SER A 7 11.70 -1.06 -13.32
CA SER A 7 11.45 -2.00 -14.41
C SER A 7 11.33 -3.47 -13.97
N THR A 8 11.97 -3.88 -12.87
CA THR A 8 11.91 -5.26 -12.34
C THR A 8 11.09 -5.41 -11.06
N ILE A 9 10.78 -4.32 -10.35
CA ILE A 9 9.97 -4.37 -9.12
C ILE A 9 8.51 -4.63 -9.48
N PHE A 10 7.95 -3.86 -10.43
CA PHE A 10 6.55 -4.01 -10.82
C PHE A 10 6.20 -5.42 -11.31
N PRO A 11 6.96 -6.05 -12.24
CA PRO A 11 6.65 -7.42 -12.68
C PRO A 11 6.60 -8.41 -11.50
N ALA A 12 7.57 -8.35 -10.59
CA ALA A 12 7.59 -9.24 -9.43
C ALA A 12 6.45 -8.98 -8.43
N VAL A 13 6.03 -7.72 -8.26
CA VAL A 13 4.84 -7.38 -7.47
C VAL A 13 3.56 -7.91 -8.16
N ALA A 14 3.45 -7.73 -9.47
CA ALA A 14 2.32 -8.20 -10.27
C ALA A 14 2.20 -9.73 -10.26
N ASP A 15 3.31 -10.45 -10.40
CA ASP A 15 3.33 -11.93 -10.34
C ASP A 15 2.83 -12.43 -8.98
N LEU A 16 3.33 -11.85 -7.88
CA LEU A 16 2.87 -12.22 -6.53
C LEU A 16 1.38 -11.94 -6.31
N LEU A 17 0.87 -10.83 -6.84
CA LEU A 17 -0.55 -10.48 -6.79
C LEU A 17 -1.39 -11.43 -7.64
N ALA A 18 -0.94 -11.78 -8.84
CA ALA A 18 -1.59 -12.72 -9.74
C ALA A 18 -1.74 -14.10 -9.09
N ASP A 19 -0.66 -14.58 -8.46
CA ASP A 19 -0.65 -15.84 -7.71
C ASP A 19 -1.58 -15.78 -6.50
N SER A 20 -1.52 -14.70 -5.72
CA SER A 20 -2.32 -14.54 -4.49
C SER A 20 -3.82 -14.44 -4.77
N LEU A 21 -4.20 -13.77 -5.86
CA LEU A 21 -5.60 -13.49 -6.20
C LEU A 21 -6.17 -14.45 -7.25
N ALA A 22 -5.35 -15.39 -7.75
CA ALA A 22 -5.68 -16.29 -8.85
C ALA A 22 -6.23 -15.55 -10.09
N ILE A 23 -5.59 -14.43 -10.46
CA ILE A 23 -5.91 -13.61 -11.64
C ILE A 23 -4.73 -13.57 -12.61
N ASP A 24 -4.99 -13.20 -13.86
CA ASP A 24 -3.94 -12.98 -14.85
C ASP A 24 -3.13 -11.71 -14.51
N ALA A 25 -1.80 -11.81 -14.48
CA ALA A 25 -0.88 -10.68 -14.28
C ALA A 25 -1.11 -9.56 -15.31
N ALA A 26 -1.57 -9.88 -16.52
CA ALA A 26 -1.91 -8.90 -17.54
C ALA A 26 -3.10 -7.99 -17.17
N ARG A 27 -3.90 -8.36 -16.15
CA ARG A 27 -5.01 -7.54 -15.63
C ARG A 27 -4.56 -6.55 -14.55
N ILE A 28 -3.32 -6.66 -14.07
CA ILE A 28 -2.79 -5.86 -12.97
C ILE A 28 -2.13 -4.62 -13.55
N GLN A 29 -2.67 -3.45 -13.22
CA GLN A 29 -2.09 -2.16 -13.61
C GLN A 29 -1.47 -1.44 -12.42
N PRO A 30 -0.46 -0.57 -12.63
CA PRO A 30 0.15 0.20 -11.54
C PRO A 30 -0.87 0.96 -10.69
N ASP A 31 -1.92 1.51 -11.31
CA ASP A 31 -2.95 2.30 -10.62
C ASP A 31 -4.11 1.47 -10.07
N SER A 32 -4.14 0.15 -10.30
CA SER A 32 -5.17 -0.75 -9.78
C SER A 32 -5.15 -0.76 -8.26
N ARG A 33 -6.32 -0.52 -7.65
CA ARG A 33 -6.53 -0.57 -6.20
C ARG A 33 -6.64 -2.02 -5.76
N LEU A 34 -5.85 -2.41 -4.76
CA LEU A 34 -5.73 -3.82 -4.35
C LEU A 34 -7.10 -4.39 -3.94
N ILE A 35 -7.85 -3.65 -3.13
CA ILE A 35 -9.15 -4.09 -2.64
C ILE A 35 -10.23 -3.82 -3.69
N ASP A 36 -10.44 -2.55 -4.03
CA ASP A 36 -11.60 -2.16 -4.83
C ASP A 36 -11.56 -2.66 -6.29
N ASP A 37 -10.37 -2.82 -6.89
CA ASP A 37 -10.24 -3.20 -8.30
C ASP A 37 -9.77 -4.65 -8.47
N LEU A 38 -8.90 -5.15 -7.59
CA LEU A 38 -8.35 -6.52 -7.66
C LEU A 38 -9.04 -7.51 -6.72
N GLY A 39 -9.92 -7.05 -5.81
CA GLY A 39 -10.68 -7.91 -4.91
C GLY A 39 -9.84 -8.52 -3.78
N MET A 40 -8.72 -7.91 -3.41
CA MET A 40 -7.90 -8.35 -2.29
C MET A 40 -8.59 -8.12 -0.96
N ASP A 41 -8.53 -9.11 -0.07
CA ASP A 41 -8.98 -8.94 1.31
C ASP A 41 -7.89 -8.30 2.19
N SER A 42 -8.31 -7.65 3.28
CA SER A 42 -7.37 -6.99 4.21
C SER A 42 -6.37 -7.93 4.86
N LEU A 43 -6.72 -9.22 4.97
CA LEU A 43 -5.86 -10.26 5.55
C LEU A 43 -4.79 -10.70 4.54
N ASP A 44 -5.18 -10.90 3.28
CA ASP A 44 -4.27 -11.22 2.17
C ASP A 44 -3.22 -10.12 1.97
N PHE A 45 -3.60 -8.86 2.18
CA PHE A 45 -2.65 -7.74 2.16
C PHE A 45 -1.48 -7.94 3.13
N VAL A 46 -1.75 -8.45 4.33
CA VAL A 46 -0.71 -8.71 5.35
C VAL A 46 0.26 -9.77 4.84
N GLU A 47 -0.26 -10.87 4.27
CA GLU A 47 0.54 -11.96 3.72
C GLU A 47 1.36 -11.55 2.51
N LEU A 48 0.78 -10.70 1.65
CA LEU A 48 1.45 -10.13 0.48
C LEU A 48 2.65 -9.28 0.91
N VAL A 49 2.50 -8.41 1.91
CA VAL A 49 3.60 -7.61 2.46
C VAL A 49 4.72 -8.51 2.95
N PHE A 50 4.41 -9.57 3.70
CA PHE A 50 5.43 -10.54 4.14
C PHE A 50 6.11 -11.28 2.99
N SER A 51 5.36 -11.60 1.94
CA SER A 51 5.91 -12.26 0.74
C SER A 51 6.83 -11.33 -0.05
N LEU A 52 6.49 -10.06 -0.17
CA LEU A 52 7.34 -9.02 -0.75
C LEU A 52 8.62 -8.80 0.07
N GLU A 53 8.52 -8.70 1.40
CA GLU A 53 9.69 -8.59 2.29
C GLU A 53 10.68 -9.74 2.05
N ARG A 54 10.19 -10.98 1.96
CA ARG A 54 11.02 -12.16 1.67
C ARG A 54 11.58 -12.16 0.26
N ARG A 55 10.77 -11.78 -0.74
CA ARG A 55 11.14 -11.81 -2.16
C ARG A 55 12.28 -10.86 -2.50
N PHE A 56 12.30 -9.70 -1.86
CA PHE A 56 13.26 -8.63 -2.09
C PHE A 56 14.32 -8.51 -0.99
N ASP A 57 14.24 -9.33 0.06
CA ASP A 57 15.09 -9.26 1.26
C ASP A 57 15.10 -7.87 1.92
N VAL A 58 13.92 -7.27 2.01
CA VAL A 58 13.70 -5.92 2.59
C VAL A 58 12.78 -5.98 3.80
N LYS A 59 12.82 -4.92 4.62
CA LYS A 59 11.79 -4.66 5.63
C LYS A 59 10.89 -3.55 5.14
N MET A 60 9.62 -3.86 4.91
CA MET A 60 8.60 -2.91 4.45
C MET A 60 7.85 -2.28 5.60
N ARG A 61 7.81 -2.91 6.79
CA ARG A 61 7.21 -2.34 8.01
C ARG A 61 7.78 -0.93 8.28
N SER A 62 6.95 0.08 8.05
CA SER A 62 7.17 1.48 8.41
C SER A 62 6.10 1.88 9.43
N ALA A 63 6.25 3.05 10.07
CA ALA A 63 5.20 3.53 10.98
C ALA A 63 3.83 3.66 10.27
N GLU A 64 3.84 4.04 8.99
CA GLU A 64 2.65 4.18 8.15
C GLU A 64 2.03 2.82 7.80
N LEU A 65 2.85 1.84 7.41
CA LEU A 65 2.36 0.50 7.12
C LEU A 65 1.87 -0.20 8.39
N ASP A 66 2.56 -0.02 9.52
CA ASP A 66 2.11 -0.51 10.82
C ASP A 66 0.78 0.13 11.24
N MET A 67 0.59 1.43 10.96
CA MET A 67 -0.67 2.13 11.23
C MET A 67 -1.84 1.53 10.44
N LEU A 68 -1.60 1.10 9.21
CA LEU A 68 -2.57 0.34 8.41
C LEU A 68 -2.78 -1.08 8.92
N LEU A 69 -1.72 -1.78 9.33
CA LEU A 69 -1.78 -3.18 9.73
C LEU A 69 -2.35 -3.39 11.14
N ARG A 70 -2.20 -2.42 12.04
CA ARG A 70 -2.55 -2.58 13.47
C ARG A 70 -4.04 -2.47 13.78
N ALA A 71 -4.90 -2.22 12.80
CA ALA A 71 -6.37 -2.12 12.93
C ALA A 71 -6.91 -1.09 13.95
N GLU A 72 -6.05 -0.48 14.77
CA GLU A 72 -6.39 0.49 15.81
C GLU A 72 -5.60 1.78 15.57
N PHE A 73 -6.31 2.79 15.09
CA PHE A 73 -5.83 4.16 15.07
C PHE A 73 -6.17 4.76 16.42
N ASP A 74 -5.19 5.34 17.12
CA ASP A 74 -5.45 6.07 18.37
C ASP A 74 -6.48 7.18 18.10
N PRO A 75 -7.70 7.10 18.65
CA PRO A 75 -8.74 8.09 18.40
C PRO A 75 -8.32 9.49 18.82
N LYS A 76 -7.37 9.63 19.76
CA LYS A 76 -6.84 10.93 20.21
C LYS A 76 -6.00 11.63 19.16
N ARG A 77 -5.47 10.89 18.19
CA ARG A 77 -4.72 11.46 17.06
C ARG A 77 -5.63 11.89 15.92
N LEU A 78 -6.92 11.55 15.95
CA LEU A 78 -7.85 11.88 14.88
C LEU A 78 -8.37 13.32 15.02
N VAL A 79 -8.41 14.03 13.90
CA VAL A 79 -9.09 15.31 13.77
C VAL A 79 -10.60 15.06 13.79
N GLU A 80 -11.32 15.84 14.59
CA GLU A 80 -12.77 15.68 14.81
C GLU A 80 -13.17 14.26 15.28
N GLY A 81 -12.23 13.51 15.85
CA GLY A 81 -12.45 12.13 16.31
C GLY A 81 -12.67 11.11 15.19
N ARG A 82 -12.44 11.47 13.91
CA ARG A 82 -12.68 10.56 12.78
C ARG A 82 -11.68 10.67 11.61
N TYR A 83 -11.08 11.83 11.40
CA TYR A 83 -10.23 12.09 10.24
C TYR A 83 -8.75 12.00 10.60
N LEU A 84 -7.93 11.59 9.65
CA LEU A 84 -6.47 11.60 9.81
C LEU A 84 -5.95 13.03 9.86
N PRO A 85 -4.91 13.31 10.67
CA PRO A 85 -4.20 14.57 10.60
C PRO A 85 -3.68 14.85 9.19
N PRO A 86 -3.77 16.09 8.67
CA PRO A 86 -3.29 16.43 7.34
C PRO A 86 -1.81 16.08 7.12
N GLU A 87 -0.98 16.19 8.16
CA GLU A 87 0.42 15.79 8.12
C GLU A 87 0.61 14.28 7.95
N ASP A 88 -0.32 13.46 8.46
CA ASP A 88 -0.28 12.01 8.29
C ASP A 88 -0.69 11.66 6.85
N VAL A 89 -1.73 12.30 6.31
CA VAL A 89 -2.15 12.17 4.91
C VAL A 89 -1.03 12.58 3.95
N ALA A 90 -0.34 13.70 4.24
CA ALA A 90 0.78 14.17 3.43
C ALA A 90 1.95 13.17 3.37
N ARG A 91 2.29 12.54 4.50
CA ARG A 91 3.32 11.48 4.52
C ARG A 91 2.87 10.23 3.77
N MET A 92 1.60 9.86 3.88
CA MET A 92 1.04 8.71 3.16
C MET A 92 1.04 8.92 1.65
N LEU A 93 0.81 10.15 1.16
CA LEU A 93 0.84 10.48 -0.28
C LEU A 93 2.18 10.13 -0.95
N GLU A 94 3.30 10.13 -0.22
CA GLU A 94 4.61 9.80 -0.78
C GLU A 94 4.65 8.37 -1.35
N TRP A 95 3.96 7.44 -0.68
CA TRP A 95 3.95 6.02 -1.02
C TRP A 95 2.57 5.50 -1.43
N MET A 96 1.49 6.26 -1.23
CA MET A 96 0.12 5.97 -1.67
C MET A 96 -0.34 7.05 -2.67
N PRO A 97 0.11 7.01 -3.93
CA PRO A 97 -0.22 8.07 -4.90
C PRO A 97 -1.72 8.18 -5.19
N ASN A 98 -2.47 7.08 -5.12
CA ASN A 98 -3.93 7.09 -5.31
C ASN A 98 -4.68 7.86 -4.20
N LEU A 99 -4.06 8.10 -3.05
CA LEU A 99 -4.64 8.94 -1.99
C LEU A 99 -4.81 10.41 -2.44
N ALA A 100 -4.08 10.84 -3.47
CA ALA A 100 -4.24 12.18 -4.07
C ALA A 100 -5.62 12.40 -4.70
N ARG A 101 -6.39 11.32 -4.91
CA ARG A 101 -7.78 11.36 -5.38
C ARG A 101 -8.78 11.68 -4.26
N ALA A 102 -8.36 11.59 -3.00
CA ALA A 102 -9.19 11.88 -1.84
C ALA A 102 -9.17 13.38 -1.47
N ASP A 103 -10.19 13.82 -0.73
CA ASP A 103 -10.12 15.06 0.02
C ASP A 103 -9.21 14.86 1.23
N ALA A 104 -8.01 15.46 1.22
CA ALA A 104 -7.00 15.30 2.25
C ALA A 104 -7.48 15.70 3.65
N ALA A 105 -8.49 16.57 3.76
CA ALA A 105 -9.08 16.95 5.05
C ALA A 105 -10.10 15.93 5.58
N ARG A 106 -10.52 14.97 4.75
CA ARG A 106 -11.64 14.07 5.04
C ARG A 106 -11.30 12.58 4.86
N VAL A 107 -10.02 12.23 4.94
CA VAL A 107 -9.56 10.84 4.92
C VAL A 107 -9.76 10.21 6.30
N THR A 108 -10.48 9.10 6.37
CA THR A 108 -10.56 8.27 7.58
C THR A 108 -9.55 7.13 7.53
N PRO A 109 -9.16 6.56 8.68
CA PRO A 109 -8.36 5.35 8.75
C PRO A 109 -8.81 4.21 7.84
N ARG A 110 -10.14 4.00 7.74
CA ARG A 110 -10.74 2.92 6.95
C ARG A 110 -10.59 3.18 5.45
N ASP A 111 -10.63 4.43 5.03
CA ASP A 111 -10.55 4.79 3.61
C ASP A 111 -9.19 4.43 3.01
N LEU A 112 -8.12 4.40 3.83
CA LEU A 112 -6.77 4.14 3.35
C LEU A 112 -6.66 2.82 2.59
N TYR A 113 -7.34 1.77 3.06
CA TYR A 113 -7.36 0.46 2.42
C TYR A 113 -7.84 0.54 0.95
N GLY A 114 -8.82 1.40 0.65
CA GLY A 114 -9.32 1.63 -0.71
C GLY A 114 -8.38 2.43 -1.59
N PHE A 115 -7.35 3.07 -1.04
CA PHE A 115 -6.36 3.85 -1.79
C PHE A 115 -5.03 3.12 -2.00
N ILE A 116 -4.86 1.92 -1.44
CA ILE A 116 -3.66 1.10 -1.69
C ILE A 116 -3.72 0.57 -3.12
N SER A 117 -2.68 0.84 -3.90
CA SER A 117 -2.54 0.41 -5.28
C SER A 117 -1.32 -0.47 -5.48
N VAL A 118 -1.21 -1.09 -6.65
CA VAL A 118 -0.01 -1.84 -7.05
C VAL A 118 1.23 -0.95 -7.00
N GLU A 119 1.11 0.28 -7.51
CA GLU A 119 2.16 1.31 -7.42
C GLU A 119 2.54 1.63 -5.98
N SER A 120 1.60 1.56 -5.03
CA SER A 120 1.89 1.77 -3.62
C SER A 120 2.88 0.73 -3.09
N LEU A 121 2.70 -0.54 -3.49
CA LEU A 121 3.61 -1.63 -3.12
C LEU A 121 4.97 -1.50 -3.80
N VAL A 122 4.98 -1.17 -5.09
CA VAL A 122 6.21 -0.91 -5.84
C VAL A 122 7.04 0.18 -5.15
N ARG A 123 6.42 1.30 -4.76
CA ARG A 123 7.10 2.38 -4.03
C ARG A 123 7.63 1.95 -2.67
N LEU A 124 6.87 1.14 -1.92
CA LEU A 124 7.33 0.64 -0.63
C LEU A 124 8.56 -0.27 -0.77
N VAL A 125 8.63 -1.09 -1.82
CA VAL A 125 9.80 -1.92 -2.11
C VAL A 125 10.97 -1.07 -2.60
N ASP A 126 10.73 -0.18 -3.57
CA ASP A 126 11.73 0.72 -4.18
C ASP A 126 12.45 1.58 -3.13
N ARG A 127 11.74 2.08 -2.11
CA ARG A 127 12.32 2.88 -1.02
C ARG A 127 13.25 2.10 -0.08
N ARG A 128 13.34 0.77 -0.21
CA ARG A 128 14.09 -0.11 0.71
C ARG A 128 15.26 -0.84 0.05
N LEU A 129 15.43 -0.68 -1.26
CA LEU A 129 16.52 -1.21 -2.07
C LEU A 129 17.63 -0.18 -2.24
#